data_AF-A0A1H0NM20-F1
#
_entry.id   AF-A0A1H0NM20-F1
#
_cell.length_a   1.000
_cell.length_b   1.000
_cell.length_c   1.000
_cell.angle_alpha   90.00
_cell.angle_beta   90.00
_cell.angle_gamma   90.00
#
_symmetry.space_group_name_H-M   'P 1'
#
loop_
_entity.id
_entity.type
_entity.pdbx_description
1 polymer ?
#
loop_
_entity_poly.entity_id
_entity_poly.type
_entity_poly.pdbx_seq_one_letter_code
_entity_poly.pdbx_strand_id
1 'polypeptide(L)'
;MAQLISGSDVRIVQGATAGSFLRGSSARDGDSYWVDQRTGQDRFGPAGIFFEAAIREELRQGREICAFVGAGHESEAGKLNSSVDQLRYELAQAWVFEKARSIVAEAGLQPPPVFISPIGRRGEPDYRFSDGVQSIRRIQNKLVATRDWLHLLPETYDIPTDGGAHLRTKEEPNGYVLAAPRQTRKIAQTLGAPIHGGVDGPRIVRVRRRADQVTVSIELDGGTTLRAAGAIDGFRYRIAGTDIPISDVQLTGPTEVRFKLPRSRPRGTEMLFYGYGALTGTEPGRILRDDQDVALPLRWFEGSPTIE
;
A
#
# COMPACT_ATOMS: atom_id res chain seq x y z
N MET A 1 -38.55 -18.51 -0.88
CA MET A 1 -38.99 -17.11 -1.08
C MET A 1 -37.86 -16.24 -0.57
N ALA A 2 -37.14 -15.54 -1.46
CA ALA A 2 -35.98 -14.72 -1.07
C ALA A 2 -36.34 -13.25 -1.24
N GLN A 3 -36.40 -12.50 -0.14
CA GLN A 3 -36.46 -11.04 -0.19
C GLN A 3 -35.03 -10.52 -0.37
N LEU A 4 -34.80 -9.78 -1.46
CA LEU A 4 -33.60 -8.96 -1.59
C LEU A 4 -33.76 -7.77 -0.65
N ILE A 5 -33.09 -7.78 0.50
CA ILE A 5 -33.02 -6.62 1.40
C ILE A 5 -32.07 -5.60 0.75
N SER A 6 -32.60 -4.77 -0.16
CA SER A 6 -31.89 -3.60 -0.68
C SER A 6 -32.18 -2.39 0.19
N GLY A 7 -31.15 -1.84 0.86
CA GLY A 7 -31.31 -0.63 1.68
C GLY A 7 -30.41 -0.55 2.91
N SER A 8 -29.23 -1.14 2.90
CA SER A 8 -28.24 -0.91 3.96
C SER A 8 -27.60 0.47 3.79
N ASP A 9 -27.97 1.42 4.65
CA ASP A 9 -27.34 2.74 4.75
C ASP A 9 -25.86 2.61 5.19
N VAL A 10 -24.95 2.58 4.23
CA VAL A 10 -23.50 2.59 4.49
C VAL A 10 -23.07 4.00 4.90
N ARG A 11 -22.52 4.15 6.11
CA ARG A 11 -21.89 5.41 6.57
C ARG A 11 -20.40 5.25 6.85
N ILE A 12 -19.63 6.28 6.53
CA ILE A 12 -18.20 6.36 6.87
C ILE A 12 -18.07 6.90 8.30
N VAL A 13 -17.35 6.18 9.15
CA VAL A 13 -17.05 6.58 10.53
C VAL A 13 -15.58 6.99 10.60
N GLN A 14 -15.31 8.25 10.92
CA GLN A 14 -13.95 8.77 10.95
C GLN A 14 -13.24 8.38 12.25
N GLY A 15 -12.35 7.38 12.18
CA GLY A 15 -11.44 7.00 13.26
C GLY A 15 -9.99 7.50 13.12
N ALA A 16 -9.66 8.17 12.01
CA ALA A 16 -8.29 8.57 11.69
C ALA A 16 -7.83 9.82 12.48
N THR A 17 -6.58 9.79 12.96
CA THR A 17 -5.89 10.95 13.56
C THR A 17 -4.74 11.38 12.66
N ALA A 18 -4.70 12.64 12.23
CA ALA A 18 -3.64 13.13 11.35
C ALA A 18 -2.27 13.20 12.06
N GLY A 19 -1.19 12.91 11.32
CA GLY A 19 0.20 12.99 11.82
C GLY A 19 0.62 11.89 12.82
N SER A 20 -0.31 11.06 13.28
CA SER A 20 -0.06 10.08 14.34
C SER A 20 0.99 9.01 13.99
N PHE A 21 1.80 8.63 14.97
CA PHE A 21 2.69 7.47 14.90
C PHE A 21 1.91 6.17 15.15
N LEU A 22 2.37 5.05 14.60
CA LEU A 22 1.79 3.75 14.98
C LEU A 22 2.12 3.44 16.45
N ARG A 23 3.34 3.75 16.89
CA ARG A 23 3.90 3.34 18.19
C ARG A 23 4.24 4.55 19.06
N GLY A 24 3.80 4.53 20.31
CA GLY A 24 4.14 5.54 21.31
C GLY A 24 5.64 5.60 21.61
N SER A 25 6.40 4.53 21.39
CA SER A 25 7.86 4.51 21.48
C SER A 25 8.57 5.29 20.36
N SER A 26 7.87 5.62 19.27
CA SER A 26 8.39 6.37 18.12
C SER A 26 7.95 7.83 18.10
N ALA A 27 6.82 8.14 18.73
CA ALA A 27 6.26 9.46 18.96
C ALA A 27 7.08 10.27 19.99
N ARG A 28 7.16 11.59 19.79
CA ARG A 28 7.72 12.56 20.76
C ARG A 28 6.66 12.94 21.80
N ASP A 29 7.01 13.82 22.74
CA ASP A 29 6.04 14.41 23.66
C ASP A 29 5.08 15.33 22.92
N GLY A 30 3.78 15.16 23.17
CA GLY A 30 2.70 15.85 22.45
C GLY A 30 2.24 15.18 21.14
N ASP A 31 3.02 14.25 20.57
CA ASP A 31 2.60 13.51 19.38
C ASP A 31 1.50 12.50 19.73
N SER A 32 0.50 12.35 18.85
CA SER A 32 -0.52 11.30 18.95
C SER A 32 -0.01 9.97 18.39
N TYR A 33 -0.48 8.85 18.93
CA TYR A 33 -0.10 7.51 18.49
C TYR A 33 -1.17 6.45 18.75
N TRP A 34 -1.09 5.34 18.00
CA TRP A 34 -2.12 4.28 18.01
C TRP A 34 -1.89 3.21 19.08
N VAL A 35 -0.66 2.74 19.26
CA VAL A 35 -0.30 1.72 20.27
C VAL A 35 0.65 2.32 21.30
N ASP A 36 0.23 2.39 22.56
CA ASP A 36 1.16 2.60 23.66
C ASP A 36 1.90 1.29 23.95
N GLN A 37 3.22 1.33 23.81
CA GLN A 37 4.13 0.23 24.16
C GLN A 37 5.12 0.67 25.25
N ARG A 38 4.99 1.89 25.79
CA ARG A 38 5.93 2.49 26.74
C ARG A 38 5.94 1.77 28.09
N THR A 39 4.83 1.12 28.45
CA THR A 39 4.64 0.39 29.71
C THR A 39 4.83 -1.13 29.59
N GLY A 40 5.32 -1.63 28.45
CA GLY A 40 5.54 -3.08 28.24
C GLY A 40 4.27 -3.92 28.06
N GLN A 41 3.11 -3.28 27.92
CA GLN A 41 1.84 -3.90 27.53
C GLN A 41 1.27 -3.13 26.34
N ASP A 42 0.88 -3.83 25.28
CA ASP A 42 0.21 -3.21 24.13
C ASP A 42 -1.21 -2.78 24.53
N ARG A 43 -1.44 -1.47 24.50
CA ARG A 43 -2.76 -0.84 24.72
C ARG A 43 -2.95 0.30 23.73
N PHE A 44 -4.17 0.78 23.55
CA PHE A 44 -4.39 1.91 22.67
C PHE A 44 -3.76 3.20 23.25
N GLY A 45 -3.00 3.90 22.41
CA GLY A 45 -2.57 5.27 22.63
C GLY A 45 -3.67 6.28 22.28
N PRO A 46 -3.40 7.60 22.34
CA PRO A 46 -4.41 8.63 22.14
C PRO A 46 -5.22 8.52 20.83
N ALA A 47 -4.59 8.18 19.70
CA ALA A 47 -5.30 7.96 18.43
C ALA A 47 -6.15 6.67 18.46
N GLY A 48 -5.59 5.61 19.07
CA GLY A 48 -6.27 4.33 19.21
C GLY A 48 -7.51 4.39 20.10
N ILE A 49 -7.48 5.18 21.17
CA ILE A 49 -8.62 5.37 22.09
C ILE A 49 -9.78 6.07 21.36
N PHE A 50 -9.48 7.07 20.51
CA PHE A 50 -10.50 7.71 19.67
C PHE A 50 -11.14 6.72 18.68
N PHE A 51 -10.31 5.87 18.05
CA PHE A 51 -10.80 4.81 17.16
C PHE A 51 -11.64 3.76 17.91
N GLU A 52 -11.20 3.26 19.06
CA GLU A 52 -11.97 2.32 19.89
C GLU A 52 -13.32 2.93 20.32
N ALA A 53 -13.34 4.20 20.74
CA ALA A 53 -14.57 4.89 21.10
C ALA A 53 -15.55 4.98 19.92
N ALA A 54 -15.06 5.26 18.71
CA ALA A 54 -15.89 5.26 17.50
C ALA A 54 -16.47 3.86 17.21
N ILE A 55 -15.67 2.80 17.28
CA ILE A 55 -16.14 1.40 17.11
C ILE A 55 -17.24 1.07 18.12
N ARG A 56 -16.99 1.35 19.41
CA ARG A 56 -17.93 1.01 20.49
C ARG A 56 -19.22 1.82 20.41
N GLU A 57 -19.18 3.06 19.92
CA GLU A 57 -20.38 3.88 19.69
C GLU A 57 -21.26 3.33 18.56
N GLU A 58 -20.69 2.87 17.43
CA GLU A 58 -21.47 2.21 16.37
C GLU A 58 -22.18 0.95 16.88
N LEU A 59 -21.44 0.09 17.60
CA LEU A 59 -21.97 -1.14 18.19
C LEU A 59 -23.07 -0.83 19.23
N ARG A 60 -22.90 0.22 20.04
CA ARG A 60 -23.91 0.68 21.01
C ARG A 60 -25.18 1.21 20.33
N GLN A 61 -25.08 1.73 19.11
CA GLN A 61 -26.22 2.09 18.26
C GLN A 61 -26.87 0.87 17.56
N GLY A 62 -26.40 -0.36 17.80
CA GLY A 62 -26.90 -1.57 17.16
C GLY A 62 -26.49 -1.70 15.69
N ARG A 63 -25.44 -1.01 15.25
CA ARG A 63 -24.96 -1.02 13.87
C ARG A 63 -23.91 -2.11 13.67
N GLU A 64 -23.97 -2.77 12.51
CA GLU A 64 -22.93 -3.69 12.05
C GLU A 64 -21.77 -2.91 11.42
N ILE A 65 -20.54 -3.32 11.72
CA ILE A 65 -19.34 -2.80 11.05
C ILE A 65 -18.96 -3.79 9.95
N CYS A 66 -19.10 -3.38 8.69
CA CYS A 66 -18.85 -4.25 7.54
C CYS A 66 -17.37 -4.34 7.12
N ALA A 67 -16.56 -3.32 7.43
CA ALA A 67 -15.15 -3.24 7.07
C ALA A 67 -14.39 -2.26 7.97
N PHE A 68 -13.10 -2.51 8.19
CA PHE A 68 -12.17 -1.47 8.67
C PHE A 68 -11.23 -1.05 7.54
N VAL A 69 -10.94 0.25 7.44
CA VAL A 69 -9.97 0.79 6.47
C VAL A 69 -8.87 1.53 7.22
N GLY A 70 -7.64 1.02 7.13
CA GLY A 70 -6.45 1.62 7.74
C GLY A 70 -5.56 2.28 6.68
N ALA A 71 -5.27 3.57 6.86
CA ALA A 71 -4.33 4.32 6.02
C ALA A 71 -3.44 5.20 6.91
N GLY A 72 -2.15 5.28 6.61
CA GLY A 72 -1.21 6.20 7.24
C GLY A 72 0.02 5.55 7.88
N HIS A 73 0.50 6.18 8.96
CA HIS A 73 1.75 5.87 9.69
C HIS A 73 3.05 6.21 8.94
N GLU A 74 3.01 7.12 7.95
CA GLU A 74 4.20 7.65 7.26
C GLU A 74 5.22 8.25 8.23
N SER A 75 4.77 8.77 9.38
CA SER A 75 5.60 9.29 10.48
C SER A 75 6.61 8.26 11.01
N GLU A 76 6.34 6.97 10.88
CA GLU A 76 7.22 5.87 11.31
C GLU A 76 8.40 5.62 10.35
N ALA A 77 8.38 6.16 9.13
CA ALA A 77 9.40 5.89 8.11
C ALA A 77 10.84 6.13 8.61
N GLY A 78 11.09 7.25 9.28
CA GLY A 78 12.40 7.59 9.84
C GLY A 78 12.80 6.78 11.09
N LYS A 79 12.00 5.78 11.48
CA LYS A 79 12.15 4.97 12.70
C LYS A 79 12.37 3.48 12.42
N LEU A 80 12.29 3.02 11.17
CA LEU A 80 12.43 1.59 10.80
C LEU A 80 13.85 1.21 10.40
N ASN A 81 14.83 1.71 11.17
CA ASN A 81 16.26 1.63 10.84
C ASN A 81 16.90 0.28 11.20
N SER A 82 16.16 -0.63 11.84
CA SER A 82 16.63 -1.96 12.22
C SER A 82 15.54 -3.04 12.01
N SER A 83 15.95 -4.30 11.94
CA SER A 83 15.03 -5.45 11.90
C SER A 83 14.15 -5.54 13.15
N VAL A 84 14.64 -5.11 14.31
CA VAL A 84 13.89 -5.04 15.57
C VAL A 84 12.79 -3.98 15.49
N ASP A 85 13.10 -2.81 14.92
CA ASP A 85 12.09 -1.75 14.76
C ASP A 85 11.04 -2.11 13.71
N GLN A 86 11.43 -2.81 12.65
CA GLN A 86 10.52 -3.36 11.65
C GLN A 86 9.59 -4.42 12.26
N LEU A 87 10.11 -5.37 13.03
CA LEU A 87 9.29 -6.36 13.74
C LEU A 87 8.32 -5.70 14.74
N ARG A 88 8.76 -4.68 15.49
CA ARG A 88 7.89 -3.91 16.40
C ARG A 88 6.78 -3.17 15.66
N TYR A 89 7.05 -2.63 14.48
CA TYR A 89 6.02 -2.00 13.64
C TYR A 89 5.02 -3.04 13.12
N GLU A 90 5.49 -4.20 12.65
CA GLU A 90 4.64 -5.33 12.22
C GLU A 90 3.70 -5.80 13.32
N LEU A 91 4.23 -6.04 14.53
CA LEU A 91 3.43 -6.47 15.68
C LEU A 91 2.41 -5.39 16.09
N ALA A 92 2.80 -4.12 16.17
CA ALA A 92 1.89 -3.04 16.49
C ALA A 92 0.77 -2.86 15.44
N GLN A 93 1.09 -3.00 14.15
CA GLN A 93 0.10 -2.87 13.08
C GLN A 93 -0.89 -4.04 13.08
N ALA A 94 -0.42 -5.26 13.29
CA ALA A 94 -1.27 -6.43 13.49
C ALA A 94 -2.19 -6.24 14.71
N TRP A 95 -1.62 -5.84 15.85
CA TRP A 95 -2.34 -5.66 17.12
C TRP A 95 -3.50 -4.65 17.01
N VAL A 96 -3.32 -3.51 16.34
CA VAL A 96 -4.40 -2.52 16.15
C VAL A 96 -5.60 -3.14 15.43
N PHE A 97 -5.36 -3.90 14.36
CA PHE A 97 -6.42 -4.50 13.56
C PHE A 97 -7.04 -5.73 14.23
N GLU A 98 -6.24 -6.54 14.91
CA GLU A 98 -6.71 -7.67 15.72
C GLU A 98 -7.58 -7.18 16.88
N LYS A 99 -7.20 -6.08 17.56
CA LYS A 99 -8.01 -5.49 18.63
C LYS A 99 -9.28 -4.83 18.11
N ALA A 100 -9.26 -4.15 16.97
CA ALA A 100 -10.46 -3.61 16.33
C ALA A 100 -11.48 -4.73 15.99
N ARG A 101 -10.99 -5.85 15.43
CA ARG A 101 -11.79 -7.06 15.20
C ARG A 101 -12.29 -7.71 16.49
N SER A 102 -11.49 -7.73 17.57
CA SER A 102 -11.91 -8.27 18.86
C SER A 102 -13.07 -7.48 19.47
N ILE A 103 -13.08 -6.15 19.34
CA ILE A 103 -14.17 -5.32 19.87
C ILE A 103 -15.53 -5.66 19.20
N VAL A 104 -15.52 -6.01 17.91
CA VAL A 104 -16.73 -6.46 17.20
C VAL A 104 -17.14 -7.88 17.65
N ALA A 105 -16.17 -8.78 17.85
CA ALA A 105 -16.42 -10.11 18.41
C ALA A 105 -16.97 -10.06 19.85
N GLU A 106 -16.44 -9.16 20.69
CA GLU A 106 -16.86 -8.88 22.06
C GLU A 106 -18.35 -8.47 22.12
N ALA A 107 -18.88 -7.87 21.05
CA ALA A 107 -20.30 -7.51 20.90
C ALA A 107 -21.16 -8.64 20.30
N GLY A 108 -20.61 -9.84 20.08
CA GLY A 108 -21.32 -10.99 19.51
C GLY A 108 -21.53 -10.95 17.99
N LEU A 109 -20.85 -10.05 17.28
CA LEU A 109 -20.92 -9.93 15.82
C LEU A 109 -19.72 -10.59 15.11
N GLN A 110 -19.89 -10.92 13.83
CA GLN A 110 -18.82 -11.46 13.00
C GLN A 110 -17.73 -10.40 12.77
N PRO A 111 -16.43 -10.68 13.05
CA PRO A 111 -15.37 -9.70 12.84
C PRO A 111 -15.14 -9.38 11.35
N PRO A 112 -15.20 -8.10 10.94
CA PRO A 112 -15.17 -7.71 9.53
C PRO A 112 -13.76 -7.73 8.91
N PRO A 113 -13.65 -7.88 7.59
CA PRO A 113 -12.37 -7.75 6.88
C PRO A 113 -11.72 -6.39 7.12
N VAL A 114 -10.40 -6.37 7.04
CA VAL A 114 -9.58 -5.18 7.27
C VAL A 114 -8.78 -4.87 6.02
N PHE A 115 -8.92 -3.64 5.53
CA PHE A 115 -8.30 -3.15 4.33
C PHE A 115 -7.19 -2.16 4.68
N ILE A 116 -5.96 -2.46 4.26
CA ILE A 116 -4.82 -1.58 4.43
C ILE A 116 -4.63 -0.80 3.13
N SER A 117 -4.71 0.53 3.17
CA SER A 117 -4.14 1.36 2.11
C SER A 117 -2.62 1.27 2.20
N PRO A 118 -1.92 0.80 1.15
CA PRO A 118 -0.47 0.94 1.08
C PRO A 118 -0.10 2.43 1.19
N ILE A 119 1.05 2.72 1.80
CA ILE A 119 1.59 4.09 1.81
C ILE A 119 1.90 4.51 0.36
N GLY A 120 1.41 5.68 -0.08
CA GLY A 120 1.60 6.22 -1.44
C GLY A 120 3.06 6.57 -1.79
N ARG A 121 3.30 7.28 -2.91
CA ARG A 121 4.65 7.79 -3.25
C ARG A 121 5.03 9.04 -2.44
N ARG A 122 6.30 9.42 -2.48
CA ARG A 122 6.78 10.74 -2.07
C ARG A 122 7.14 11.59 -3.28
N GLY A 123 6.58 12.79 -3.32
CA GLY A 123 6.82 13.75 -4.40
C GLY A 123 8.11 14.56 -4.21
N GLU A 124 8.70 14.57 -3.02
CA GLU A 124 9.98 15.27 -2.77
C GLU A 124 11.16 14.42 -3.29
N PRO A 125 11.98 14.91 -4.25
CA PRO A 125 13.09 14.15 -4.80
C PRO A 125 14.09 13.65 -3.75
N ASP A 126 14.39 14.48 -2.76
CA ASP A 126 15.38 14.21 -1.71
C ASP A 126 14.77 13.57 -0.44
N TYR A 127 13.69 12.81 -0.56
CA TYR A 127 13.04 12.18 0.60
C TYR A 127 13.91 11.08 1.25
N ARG A 128 14.70 11.50 2.26
CA ARG A 128 15.71 10.70 2.97
C ARG A 128 15.23 9.46 3.74
N PHE A 129 13.92 9.20 3.84
CA PHE A 129 13.36 8.04 4.55
C PHE A 129 12.71 7.03 3.61
N SER A 130 13.19 6.95 2.37
CA SER A 130 12.70 6.04 1.34
C SER A 130 12.76 4.55 1.77
N ASP A 131 13.91 4.09 2.27
CA ASP A 131 14.08 2.71 2.74
C ASP A 131 13.15 2.37 3.95
N GLY A 132 12.78 3.39 4.75
CA GLY A 132 11.83 3.26 5.86
C GLY A 132 10.42 2.93 5.41
N VAL A 133 9.89 3.63 4.41
CA VAL A 133 8.56 3.31 3.84
C VAL A 133 8.59 2.04 2.98
N GLN A 134 9.72 1.70 2.31
CA GLN A 134 9.87 0.36 1.72
C GLN A 134 9.69 -0.74 2.78
N SER A 135 10.24 -0.52 3.97
CA SER A 135 10.08 -1.43 5.11
C SER A 135 8.62 -1.52 5.57
N ILE A 136 7.89 -0.40 5.66
CA ILE A 136 6.43 -0.41 5.95
C ILE A 136 5.68 -1.25 4.90
N ARG A 137 5.91 -1.01 3.61
CA ARG A 137 5.21 -1.76 2.55
C ARG A 137 5.52 -3.25 2.56
N ARG A 138 6.77 -3.63 2.81
CA ARG A 138 7.16 -5.04 2.97
C ARG A 138 6.41 -5.69 4.15
N ILE A 139 6.28 -4.96 5.27
CA ILE A 139 5.49 -5.39 6.43
C ILE A 139 4.00 -5.51 6.08
N GLN A 140 3.39 -4.50 5.43
CA GLN A 140 1.99 -4.55 4.99
C GLN A 140 1.72 -5.77 4.09
N ASN A 141 2.60 -6.03 3.10
CA ASN A 141 2.52 -7.21 2.24
C ASN A 141 2.68 -8.53 3.02
N LYS A 142 3.60 -8.59 3.99
CA LYS A 142 3.78 -9.76 4.86
C LYS A 142 2.54 -10.01 5.75
N LEU A 143 1.91 -8.96 6.25
CA LEU A 143 0.71 -9.06 7.08
C LEU A 143 -0.47 -9.62 6.28
N VAL A 144 -0.73 -9.13 5.06
CA VAL A 144 -1.81 -9.69 4.21
C VAL A 144 -1.51 -11.11 3.73
N ALA A 145 -0.24 -11.45 3.50
CA ALA A 145 0.16 -12.80 3.12
C ALA A 145 0.04 -13.84 4.26
N THR A 146 -0.17 -13.39 5.50
CA THR A 146 -0.26 -14.24 6.71
C THR A 146 -1.62 -14.21 7.41
N ARG A 147 -2.56 -13.39 6.92
CA ARG A 147 -3.89 -13.19 7.51
C ARG A 147 -4.92 -13.06 6.38
N ASP A 148 -5.78 -14.06 6.24
CA ASP A 148 -6.83 -14.15 5.23
C ASP A 148 -7.86 -13.00 5.29
N TRP A 149 -8.09 -12.45 6.49
CA TRP A 149 -8.97 -11.30 6.75
C TRP A 149 -8.31 -9.93 6.50
N LEU A 150 -7.02 -9.89 6.14
CA LEU A 150 -6.32 -8.67 5.74
C LEU A 150 -6.21 -8.58 4.22
N HIS A 151 -6.52 -7.40 3.68
CA HIS A 151 -6.42 -7.12 2.25
C HIS A 151 -5.66 -5.81 2.02
N LEU A 152 -4.86 -5.74 0.96
CA LEU A 152 -4.36 -4.46 0.47
C LEU A 152 -5.45 -3.82 -0.39
N LEU A 153 -5.57 -2.50 -0.27
CA LEU A 153 -6.27 -1.69 -1.27
C LEU A 153 -5.34 -1.39 -2.45
N PRO A 154 -5.90 -0.98 -3.59
CA PRO A 154 -5.13 -0.48 -4.72
C PRO A 154 -4.10 0.57 -4.34
N GLU A 155 -2.97 0.43 -5.00
CA GLU A 155 -1.83 1.31 -4.89
C GLU A 155 -2.16 2.71 -5.44
N THR A 156 -1.56 3.75 -4.85
CA THR A 156 -1.95 5.16 -5.05
C THR A 156 -0.85 6.05 -5.63
N TYR A 157 0.27 5.48 -6.08
CA TYR A 157 1.42 6.29 -6.51
C TYR A 157 1.26 6.99 -7.87
N ASP A 158 0.40 6.49 -8.75
CA ASP A 158 0.03 7.21 -9.98
C ASP A 158 -0.93 8.38 -9.74
N ILE A 159 -1.29 8.66 -8.48
CA ILE A 159 -2.15 9.77 -8.10
C ILE A 159 -1.28 11.02 -7.81
N PRO A 160 -1.70 12.22 -8.27
CA PRO A 160 -1.05 13.49 -7.90
C PRO A 160 -1.07 13.75 -6.39
N THR A 161 -0.08 14.50 -5.91
CA THR A 161 0.16 14.73 -4.47
C THR A 161 0.38 16.20 -4.13
N ASP A 162 -0.23 16.69 -3.06
CA ASP A 162 0.05 17.99 -2.46
C ASP A 162 1.19 17.87 -1.42
N GLY A 163 2.13 18.81 -1.45
CA GLY A 163 3.26 18.85 -0.51
C GLY A 163 4.16 17.60 -0.53
N GLY A 164 4.10 16.81 -1.61
CA GLY A 164 4.84 15.56 -1.77
C GLY A 164 4.36 14.37 -0.92
N ALA A 165 3.46 14.57 0.04
CA ALA A 165 3.08 13.56 1.03
C ALA A 165 1.60 13.13 0.97
N HIS A 166 0.70 14.05 0.66
CA HIS A 166 -0.75 13.84 0.72
C HIS A 166 -1.31 13.73 -0.69
N LEU A 167 -2.41 12.99 -0.89
CA LEU A 167 -3.10 13.00 -2.18
C LEU A 167 -3.61 14.42 -2.47
N ARG A 168 -3.58 14.81 -3.74
CA ARG A 168 -4.01 16.14 -4.21
C ARG A 168 -5.45 16.45 -3.82
N THR A 169 -5.69 17.63 -3.24
CA THR A 169 -7.01 18.04 -2.70
C THR A 169 -7.64 19.22 -3.43
N LYS A 170 -6.84 20.14 -3.99
CA LYS A 170 -7.31 21.47 -4.45
C LYS A 170 -7.35 21.66 -5.97
N GLU A 171 -6.83 20.72 -6.73
CA GLU A 171 -6.70 20.80 -8.19
C GLU A 171 -7.25 19.52 -8.82
N GLU A 172 -7.86 19.63 -10.00
CA GLU A 172 -8.33 18.46 -10.75
C GLU A 172 -7.18 17.79 -11.54
N PRO A 173 -7.15 16.45 -11.63
CA PRO A 173 -8.04 15.52 -10.94
C PRO A 173 -7.74 15.44 -9.43
N ASN A 174 -8.76 15.59 -8.60
CA ASN A 174 -8.63 15.43 -7.15
C ASN A 174 -8.19 13.98 -6.82
N GLY A 175 -7.10 13.83 -6.07
CA GLY A 175 -6.49 12.54 -5.82
C GLY A 175 -7.35 11.60 -4.98
N TYR A 176 -8.20 12.12 -4.09
CA TYR A 176 -9.17 11.32 -3.35
C TYR A 176 -10.33 10.85 -4.23
N VAL A 177 -10.74 11.65 -5.23
CA VAL A 177 -11.74 11.27 -6.24
C VAL A 177 -11.22 10.18 -7.17
N LEU A 178 -9.91 10.15 -7.45
CA LEU A 178 -9.27 9.03 -8.16
C LEU A 178 -9.10 7.77 -7.29
N ALA A 179 -8.74 7.94 -6.01
CA ALA A 179 -8.52 6.82 -5.10
C ALA A 179 -9.82 6.09 -4.71
N ALA A 180 -10.89 6.83 -4.41
CA ALA A 180 -12.11 6.26 -3.84
C ALA A 180 -12.75 5.15 -4.72
N PRO A 181 -12.97 5.32 -6.04
CA PRO A 181 -13.53 4.26 -6.88
C PRO A 181 -12.69 2.98 -6.88
N ARG A 182 -11.36 3.10 -6.86
CA ARG A 182 -10.43 1.95 -6.79
C ARG A 182 -10.61 1.19 -5.48
N GLN A 183 -10.59 1.92 -4.36
CA GLN A 183 -10.70 1.33 -3.02
C GLN A 183 -12.09 0.71 -2.79
N THR A 184 -13.16 1.42 -3.16
CA THR A 184 -14.53 0.92 -3.04
C THR A 184 -14.76 -0.33 -3.90
N ARG A 185 -14.22 -0.40 -5.12
CA ARG A 185 -14.28 -1.63 -5.95
C ARG A 185 -13.63 -2.82 -5.25
N LYS A 186 -12.45 -2.65 -4.64
CA LYS A 186 -11.78 -3.72 -3.89
C LYS A 186 -12.59 -4.16 -2.67
N ILE A 187 -13.06 -3.21 -1.87
CA ILE A 187 -13.87 -3.48 -0.68
C ILE A 187 -15.15 -4.23 -1.06
N ALA A 188 -15.87 -3.75 -2.09
CA ALA A 188 -17.09 -4.38 -2.58
C ALA A 188 -16.85 -5.82 -3.08
N GLN A 189 -15.78 -6.08 -3.85
CA GLN A 189 -15.42 -7.44 -4.28
C GLN A 189 -15.18 -8.37 -3.08
N THR A 190 -14.38 -7.93 -2.10
CA THR A 190 -14.10 -8.72 -0.88
C THR A 190 -15.36 -8.98 -0.06
N LEU A 191 -16.32 -8.04 -0.04
CA LEU A 191 -17.64 -8.22 0.58
C LEU A 191 -18.64 -9.03 -0.27
N GLY A 192 -18.17 -9.64 -1.37
CA GLY A 192 -18.95 -10.56 -2.20
C GLY A 192 -19.78 -9.91 -3.31
N ALA A 193 -19.66 -8.61 -3.55
CA ALA A 193 -20.31 -7.96 -4.68
C ALA A 193 -19.62 -8.34 -6.01
N PRO A 194 -20.39 -8.60 -7.09
CA PRO A 194 -19.81 -8.84 -8.41
C PRO A 194 -19.20 -7.56 -8.98
N ILE A 195 -17.88 -7.57 -9.21
CA ILE A 195 -17.14 -6.46 -9.84
C ILE A 195 -16.54 -6.95 -11.16
N HIS A 196 -16.76 -6.18 -12.23
CA HIS A 196 -16.15 -6.43 -13.55
C HIS A 196 -14.80 -5.72 -13.69
N GLY A 197 -13.82 -6.40 -14.28
CA GLY A 197 -12.45 -5.92 -14.40
C GLY A 197 -11.63 -6.13 -13.12
N GLY A 198 -10.43 -5.56 -13.10
CA GLY A 198 -9.51 -5.66 -11.97
C GLY A 198 -9.93 -4.84 -10.76
N VAL A 199 -9.36 -5.19 -9.61
CA VAL A 199 -9.51 -4.43 -8.35
C VAL A 199 -8.23 -4.37 -7.50
N ASP A 200 -7.16 -5.04 -7.91
CA ASP A 200 -5.86 -5.04 -7.25
C ASP A 200 -4.74 -4.49 -8.17
N GLY A 201 -4.96 -4.49 -9.49
CA GLY A 201 -4.06 -3.95 -10.52
C GLY A 201 -3.08 -4.98 -11.08
N PRO A 202 -2.38 -4.68 -12.18
CA PRO A 202 -1.41 -5.61 -12.77
C PRO A 202 -0.26 -5.94 -11.80
N ARG A 203 0.39 -7.11 -11.93
CA ARG A 203 1.49 -7.54 -11.05
C ARG A 203 2.67 -8.12 -11.82
N ILE A 204 3.90 -7.87 -11.35
CA ILE A 204 5.09 -8.54 -11.87
C ILE A 204 5.05 -10.02 -11.43
N VAL A 205 5.14 -10.93 -12.39
CA VAL A 205 5.12 -12.39 -12.14
C VAL A 205 6.46 -13.08 -12.43
N ARG A 206 7.34 -12.42 -13.18
CA ARG A 206 8.67 -12.95 -13.51
C ARG A 206 9.64 -11.83 -13.86
N VAL A 207 10.90 -12.00 -13.45
CA VAL A 207 12.02 -11.15 -13.85
C VAL A 207 13.16 -12.04 -14.32
N ARG A 208 13.70 -11.76 -15.51
CA ARG A 208 14.84 -12.48 -16.11
C ARG A 208 15.93 -11.49 -16.47
N ARG A 209 17.20 -11.85 -16.28
CA ARG A 209 18.35 -11.11 -16.81
C ARG A 209 19.22 -12.02 -17.68
N ARG A 210 19.39 -11.62 -18.94
CA ARG A 210 20.33 -12.24 -19.88
C ARG A 210 21.36 -11.21 -20.33
N ALA A 211 22.63 -11.48 -20.07
CA ALA A 211 23.73 -10.51 -20.25
C ALA A 211 23.44 -9.14 -19.60
N ASP A 212 23.32 -8.07 -20.39
CA ASP A 212 23.00 -6.70 -19.97
C ASP A 212 21.50 -6.34 -20.07
N GLN A 213 20.65 -7.22 -20.60
CA GLN A 213 19.21 -7.00 -20.71
C GLN A 213 18.43 -7.64 -19.54
N VAL A 214 17.48 -6.89 -19.00
CA VAL A 214 16.46 -7.38 -18.05
C VAL A 214 15.10 -7.35 -18.73
N THR A 215 14.31 -8.41 -18.52
CA THR A 215 12.94 -8.57 -18.99
C THR A 215 12.02 -8.83 -17.80
N VAL A 216 10.95 -8.06 -17.70
CA VAL A 216 9.94 -8.12 -16.64
C VAL A 216 8.61 -8.52 -17.26
N SER A 217 8.09 -9.68 -16.88
CA SER A 217 6.78 -10.18 -17.31
C SER A 217 5.72 -9.82 -16.27
N ILE A 218 4.59 -9.29 -16.74
CA ILE A 218 3.49 -8.75 -15.94
C ILE A 218 2.20 -9.50 -16.28
N GLU A 219 1.45 -9.88 -15.24
CA GLU A 219 0.09 -10.39 -15.37
C GLU A 219 -0.89 -9.21 -15.20
N LEU A 220 -1.88 -9.13 -16.08
CA LEU A 220 -2.94 -8.11 -16.01
C LEU A 220 -4.06 -8.57 -15.08
N ASP A 221 -4.54 -7.66 -14.24
CA ASP A 221 -5.73 -7.89 -13.42
C ASP A 221 -6.95 -7.32 -14.15
N GLY A 222 -7.62 -8.13 -14.97
CA GLY A 222 -8.83 -7.76 -15.71
C GLY A 222 -8.68 -6.66 -16.79
N GLY A 223 -7.49 -6.08 -16.98
CA GLY A 223 -7.17 -5.10 -18.03
C GLY A 223 -6.71 -5.74 -19.34
N THR A 224 -6.58 -4.96 -20.42
CA THR A 224 -6.24 -5.49 -21.75
C THR A 224 -4.79 -5.20 -22.18
N THR A 225 -4.22 -4.07 -21.74
CA THR A 225 -2.79 -3.77 -21.89
C THR A 225 -2.29 -2.85 -20.78
N LEU A 226 -0.99 -2.87 -20.53
CA LEU A 226 -0.30 -1.78 -19.83
C LEU A 226 -0.22 -0.54 -20.72
N ARG A 227 -0.22 0.64 -20.09
CA ARG A 227 0.04 1.94 -20.71
C ARG A 227 0.92 2.82 -19.81
N ALA A 228 1.72 3.68 -20.43
CA ALA A 228 2.39 4.84 -19.85
C ALA A 228 2.29 6.01 -20.84
N ALA A 229 2.28 7.26 -20.37
CA ALA A 229 2.14 8.43 -21.23
C ALA A 229 3.46 8.91 -21.87
N GLY A 230 4.57 8.21 -21.62
CA GLY A 230 5.91 8.59 -22.08
C GLY A 230 6.96 7.60 -21.56
N ALA A 231 8.08 8.14 -21.05
CA ALA A 231 9.09 7.34 -20.35
C ALA A 231 8.48 6.55 -19.18
N ILE A 232 9.08 5.41 -18.85
CA ILE A 232 8.61 4.53 -17.78
C ILE A 232 9.53 4.68 -16.56
N ASP A 233 8.95 5.19 -15.48
CA ASP A 233 9.63 5.37 -14.20
C ASP A 233 9.31 4.19 -13.24
N GLY A 234 9.96 4.16 -12.07
CA GLY A 234 9.57 3.27 -10.98
C GLY A 234 10.30 1.93 -10.89
N PHE A 235 11.22 1.63 -11.80
CA PHE A 235 12.15 0.50 -11.66
C PHE A 235 13.46 0.94 -11.00
N ARG A 236 13.94 0.16 -10.02
CA ARG A 236 15.27 0.34 -9.40
C ARG A 236 15.94 -1.02 -9.28
N TYR A 237 17.21 -1.11 -9.69
CA TYR A 237 17.99 -2.34 -9.67
C TYR A 237 19.13 -2.20 -8.67
N ARG A 238 19.28 -3.16 -7.75
CA ARG A 238 20.40 -3.18 -6.79
C ARG A 238 21.22 -4.45 -6.94
N ILE A 239 22.53 -4.33 -6.84
CA ILE A 239 23.46 -5.47 -6.73
C ILE A 239 24.35 -5.24 -5.52
N ALA A 240 24.39 -6.20 -4.59
CA ALA A 240 25.16 -6.11 -3.35
C ALA A 240 24.89 -4.81 -2.55
N GLY A 241 23.64 -4.33 -2.57
CA GLY A 241 23.23 -3.08 -1.91
C GLY A 241 23.48 -1.80 -2.71
N THR A 242 24.27 -1.84 -3.78
CA THR A 242 24.56 -0.68 -4.64
C THR A 242 23.50 -0.53 -5.73
N ASP A 243 23.02 0.70 -5.96
CA ASP A 243 22.13 1.02 -7.08
C ASP A 243 22.87 0.91 -8.42
N ILE A 244 22.26 0.20 -9.36
CA ILE A 244 22.75 0.05 -10.73
C ILE A 244 21.87 0.94 -11.63
N PRO A 245 22.46 1.88 -12.40
CA PRO A 245 21.73 2.66 -13.37
C PRO A 245 20.97 1.77 -14.35
N ILE A 246 19.74 2.18 -14.68
CA ILE A 246 18.90 1.52 -15.67
C ILE A 246 18.80 2.44 -16.89
N SER A 247 18.82 1.88 -18.10
CA SER A 247 18.55 2.61 -19.35
C SER A 247 17.57 1.86 -20.26
N ASP A 248 17.03 2.56 -21.25
CA ASP A 248 16.13 2.03 -22.28
C ASP A 248 14.90 1.27 -21.71
N VAL A 249 14.26 1.83 -20.67
CA VAL A 249 13.02 1.27 -20.10
C VAL A 249 11.87 1.45 -21.09
N GLN A 250 11.36 0.34 -21.62
CA GLN A 250 10.32 0.34 -22.65
C GLN A 250 9.34 -0.82 -22.47
N LEU A 251 8.06 -0.58 -22.79
CA LEU A 251 7.11 -1.66 -23.04
C LEU A 251 7.45 -2.31 -24.38
N THR A 252 7.70 -3.62 -24.38
CA THR A 252 7.97 -4.42 -25.59
C THR A 252 6.78 -5.28 -26.02
N GLY A 253 5.67 -5.18 -25.28
CA GLY A 253 4.38 -5.84 -25.53
C GLY A 253 3.36 -5.39 -24.48
N PRO A 254 2.12 -5.91 -24.51
CA PRO A 254 1.06 -5.50 -23.58
C PRO A 254 1.34 -5.88 -22.12
N THR A 255 2.26 -6.82 -21.90
CA THR A 255 2.56 -7.50 -20.62
C THR A 255 4.05 -7.59 -20.32
N GLU A 256 4.91 -6.89 -21.08
CA GLU A 256 6.37 -7.04 -20.95
C GLU A 256 7.10 -5.69 -20.99
N VAL A 257 7.93 -5.46 -19.98
CA VAL A 257 8.87 -4.34 -19.92
C VAL A 257 10.28 -4.88 -20.10
N ARG A 258 11.11 -4.18 -20.88
CA ARG A 258 12.56 -4.44 -20.94
C ARG A 258 13.35 -3.18 -20.61
N PHE A 259 14.55 -3.39 -20.08
CA PHE A 259 15.54 -2.35 -19.86
C PHE A 259 16.96 -2.94 -19.87
N LYS A 260 17.97 -2.08 -19.89
CA LYS A 260 19.39 -2.44 -19.87
C LYS A 260 20.06 -2.03 -18.57
N LEU A 261 21.11 -2.78 -18.22
CA LEU A 261 22.07 -2.48 -17.15
C LEU A 261 23.47 -2.25 -17.75
N PRO A 262 24.33 -1.43 -17.13
CA PRO A 262 25.74 -1.36 -17.46
C PRO A 262 26.41 -2.73 -17.53
N ARG A 263 27.27 -2.92 -18.55
CA ARG A 263 28.08 -4.15 -18.70
C ARG A 263 29.10 -4.30 -17.57
N SER A 264 29.71 -3.20 -17.14
CA SER A 264 30.51 -3.15 -15.92
C SER A 264 29.59 -2.84 -14.74
N ARG A 265 29.48 -3.80 -13.82
CA ARG A 265 28.68 -3.70 -12.59
C ARG A 265 29.27 -4.65 -11.53
N PRO A 266 29.09 -4.38 -10.22
CA PRO A 266 29.53 -5.29 -9.17
C PRO A 266 28.85 -6.67 -9.27
N ARG A 267 29.41 -7.65 -8.56
CA ARG A 267 28.82 -8.99 -8.38
C ARG A 267 28.17 -9.09 -7.00
N GLY A 268 27.14 -9.92 -6.85
CA GLY A 268 26.48 -10.21 -5.58
C GLY A 268 24.99 -10.46 -5.79
N THR A 269 24.20 -10.44 -4.70
CA THR A 269 22.74 -10.57 -4.76
C THR A 269 22.14 -9.46 -5.61
N GLU A 270 21.40 -9.84 -6.64
CA GLU A 270 20.68 -8.92 -7.55
C GLU A 270 19.21 -8.82 -7.13
N MET A 271 18.67 -7.60 -7.09
CA MET A 271 17.30 -7.32 -6.68
C MET A 271 16.66 -6.28 -7.62
N LEU A 272 15.48 -6.61 -8.16
CA LEU A 272 14.60 -5.64 -8.81
C LEU A 272 13.56 -5.14 -7.81
N PHE A 273 13.36 -3.82 -7.81
CA PHE A 273 12.25 -3.16 -7.15
C PHE A 273 11.37 -2.48 -8.20
N TYR A 274 10.05 -2.58 -8.05
CA TYR A 274 9.10 -1.69 -8.71
C TYR A 274 8.25 -0.95 -7.67
N GLY A 275 8.07 0.35 -7.86
CA GLY A 275 7.26 1.19 -7.00
C GLY A 275 8.08 2.01 -6.00
N TYR A 276 7.69 1.99 -4.73
CA TYR A 276 8.19 2.97 -3.76
C TYR A 276 9.71 2.95 -3.54
N GLY A 277 10.29 4.15 -3.40
CA GLY A 277 11.74 4.39 -3.37
C GLY A 277 12.37 4.45 -4.77
N ALA A 278 11.73 3.85 -5.78
CA ALA A 278 12.00 4.07 -7.19
C ALA A 278 11.04 5.08 -7.86
N LEU A 279 9.94 5.43 -7.16
CA LEU A 279 8.93 6.44 -7.53
C LEU A 279 9.04 7.74 -6.70
N THR A 280 10.22 8.03 -6.15
CA THR A 280 10.48 9.29 -5.44
C THR A 280 10.74 10.40 -6.47
N GLY A 281 9.97 11.48 -6.43
CA GLY A 281 10.11 12.60 -7.37
C GLY A 281 9.66 12.33 -8.81
N THR A 282 9.06 11.18 -9.10
CA THR A 282 8.63 10.77 -10.46
C THR A 282 7.29 11.39 -10.85
N GLU A 283 7.11 11.65 -12.14
CA GLU A 283 5.86 12.18 -12.70
C GLU A 283 4.76 11.09 -12.75
N PRO A 284 3.53 11.36 -12.29
CA PRO A 284 2.45 10.36 -12.28
C PRO A 284 2.15 9.69 -13.64
N GLY A 285 2.29 10.43 -14.75
CA GLY A 285 2.04 9.91 -16.11
C GLY A 285 3.06 8.87 -16.61
N ARG A 286 4.20 8.72 -15.91
CA ARG A 286 5.27 7.76 -16.24
C ARG A 286 5.14 6.42 -15.51
N ILE A 287 4.13 6.30 -14.65
CA ILE A 287 3.86 5.09 -13.88
C ILE A 287 3.05 4.12 -14.74
N LEU A 288 3.47 2.86 -14.79
CA LEU A 288 2.73 1.81 -15.49
C LEU A 288 1.41 1.54 -14.78
N ARG A 289 0.33 1.53 -15.58
CA ARG A 289 -1.03 1.16 -15.18
C ARG A 289 -1.69 0.35 -16.29
N ASP A 290 -2.76 -0.36 -15.95
CA ASP A 290 -3.64 -0.95 -16.95
C ASP A 290 -4.50 0.13 -17.65
N ASP A 291 -5.35 -0.30 -18.57
CA ASP A 291 -6.15 0.56 -19.43
C ASP A 291 -7.67 0.50 -19.18
N GLN A 292 -8.05 0.19 -17.94
CA GLN A 292 -9.46 0.20 -17.50
C GLN A 292 -9.99 1.61 -17.28
N ASP A 293 -11.32 1.76 -17.27
CA ASP A 293 -12.00 3.02 -16.90
C ASP A 293 -11.58 3.51 -15.51
N VAL A 294 -11.38 2.57 -14.57
CA VAL A 294 -10.83 2.82 -13.23
C VAL A 294 -9.40 2.25 -13.20
N ALA A 295 -8.54 2.79 -14.08
CA ALA A 295 -7.19 2.28 -14.30
C ALA A 295 -6.40 2.08 -12.99
N LEU A 296 -5.71 0.95 -12.87
CA LEU A 296 -4.95 0.55 -11.68
C LEU A 296 -3.44 0.51 -12.00
N PRO A 297 -2.57 1.08 -11.15
CA PRO A 297 -1.13 1.00 -11.33
C PRO A 297 -0.60 -0.41 -11.10
N LEU A 298 0.54 -0.72 -11.73
CA LEU A 298 1.33 -1.93 -11.47
C LEU A 298 1.66 -2.02 -9.97
N ARG A 299 1.35 -3.15 -9.34
CA ARG A 299 1.57 -3.38 -7.90
C ARG A 299 3.05 -3.31 -7.53
N TRP A 300 3.34 -2.93 -6.29
CA TRP A 300 4.70 -2.93 -5.75
C TRP A 300 5.34 -4.32 -5.87
N PHE A 301 6.64 -4.34 -6.13
CA PHE A 301 7.41 -5.56 -6.29
C PHE A 301 8.81 -5.42 -5.69
N GLU A 302 9.26 -6.49 -5.06
CA GLU A 302 10.64 -6.73 -4.66
C GLU A 302 10.96 -8.19 -4.96
N GLY A 303 12.02 -8.45 -5.73
CA GLY A 303 12.39 -9.84 -6.04
C GLY A 303 13.69 -9.98 -6.82
N SER A 304 14.31 -11.15 -6.68
CA SER A 304 15.53 -11.49 -7.41
C SER A 304 15.22 -11.91 -8.86
N PRO A 305 16.00 -11.43 -9.84
CA PRO A 305 15.90 -11.87 -11.23
C PRO A 305 16.49 -13.28 -11.40
N THR A 306 15.85 -14.11 -12.22
CA THR A 306 16.48 -15.33 -12.73
C THR A 306 17.58 -14.96 -13.72
N ILE A 307 18.79 -15.48 -13.52
CA ILE A 307 19.94 -15.24 -14.41
C ILE A 307 19.95 -16.32 -15.50
N GLU A 308 19.99 -15.89 -16.77
CA GLU A 308 20.03 -16.73 -17.99
C GLU A 308 21.31 -16.44 -18.82
#